data_AF-A0A4Y2H4Q4-F1
#
_entry.id   AF-A0A4Y2H4Q4-F1
#
_cell.length_a   1.000
_cell.length_b   1.000
_cell.length_c   1.000
_cell.angle_alpha   90.00
_cell.angle_beta   90.00
_cell.angle_gamma   90.00
#
_symmetry.space_group_name_H-M   'P 1'
#
loop_
_entity.id
_entity.type
_entity.pdbx_description
1 polymer ?
#
loop_
_entity_poly.entity_id
_entity_poly.type
_entity_poly.pdbx_seq_one_letter_code
_entity_poly.pdbx_strand_id
1 'polypeptide(L)'
;MKQFVKALPKEGECFKYLCDLFPGLSEAKLKEGVYVRPDIRKMMKGDNFETKMETNERKAWESFKLAITSFLGKKVPKQQRRDDKKFQDFKL
;
A
#
# COMPACT_ATOMS: atom_id res chain seq x y z
N MET A 1 -1.80 4.85 4.93
CA MET A 1 -0.43 4.37 4.62
C MET A 1 0.19 3.71 5.84
N LYS A 2 0.26 4.42 6.98
CA LYS A 2 0.70 3.88 8.28
C LYS A 2 0.17 2.49 8.63
N GLN A 3 -1.14 2.28 8.56
CA GLN A 3 -1.75 0.98 8.90
C GLN A 3 -1.33 -0.14 7.95
N PHE A 4 -1.24 0.12 6.65
CA PHE A 4 -0.79 -0.86 5.66
C PHE A 4 0.65 -1.32 5.96
N VAL A 5 1.59 -0.39 6.18
CA VAL A 5 2.99 -0.76 6.48
C VAL A 5 3.15 -1.40 7.85
N LYS A 6 2.29 -1.08 8.82
CA LYS A 6 2.25 -1.79 10.11
C LYS A 6 1.81 -3.25 9.96
N ALA A 7 0.87 -3.53 9.06
CA ALA A 7 0.37 -4.87 8.79
C ALA A 7 1.29 -5.70 7.88
N LEU A 8 2.25 -5.07 7.18
CA LEU A 8 3.22 -5.79 6.34
C LEU A 8 4.21 -6.62 7.19
N PRO A 9 4.57 -7.84 6.73
CA PRO A 9 5.64 -8.63 7.30
C PRO A 9 6.96 -7.84 7.26
N LYS A 10 7.65 -7.73 8.40
CA LYS A 10 8.89 -6.92 8.50
C LYS A 10 10.07 -7.53 7.76
N GLU A 11 10.04 -8.84 7.53
CA GLU A 11 11.06 -9.56 6.77
C GLU A 11 10.62 -9.86 5.31
N GLY A 12 9.39 -9.47 4.94
CA GLY A 12 8.82 -9.72 3.63
C GLY A 12 9.48 -8.93 2.50
N GLU A 13 9.43 -9.45 1.28
CA GLU A 13 9.98 -8.79 0.09
C GLU A 13 9.39 -7.40 -0.13
N CYS A 14 8.10 -7.23 0.19
CA CYS A 14 7.40 -5.96 0.13
C CYS A 14 8.03 -4.89 1.05
N PHE A 15 8.42 -5.26 2.27
CA PHE A 15 9.08 -4.32 3.19
C PHE A 15 10.52 -4.01 2.76
N LYS A 16 11.26 -5.01 2.26
CA LYS A 16 12.60 -4.79 1.68
C LYS A 16 12.57 -3.82 0.50
N TYR A 17 11.60 -3.97 -0.40
CA TYR A 17 11.41 -3.03 -1.50
C TYR A 17 11.07 -1.61 -1.01
N LEU A 18 10.34 -1.47 0.11
CA LEU A 18 10.11 -0.14 0.70
C LEU A 18 11.39 0.51 1.22
N CYS A 19 12.32 -0.27 1.78
CA CYS A 19 13.64 0.22 2.15
C CYS A 19 14.41 0.70 0.91
N ASP A 20 14.38 -0.07 -0.18
CA ASP A 20 15.06 0.29 -1.44
C ASP A 20 14.43 1.52 -2.13
N LEU A 21 13.11 1.68 -2.03
CA LEU A 21 12.39 2.80 -2.63
C LEU A 21 12.65 4.13 -1.90
N PHE A 22 12.96 4.03 -0.61
CA PHE A 22 13.18 5.16 0.30
C PHE A 22 14.50 5.00 1.08
N PRO A 23 15.67 4.98 0.41
CA PRO A 23 16.95 4.74 1.07
C PRO A 23 17.33 5.83 2.09
N GLY A 24 16.72 7.01 1.98
CA GLY A 24 16.88 8.11 2.95
C GLY A 24 16.02 7.99 4.22
N LEU A 25 15.13 6.99 4.30
CA LEU A 25 14.31 6.75 5.49
C LEU A 25 14.90 5.60 6.29
N SER A 26 15.07 5.81 7.60
CA SER A 26 15.40 4.74 8.53
C SER A 26 14.28 3.69 8.57
N GLU A 27 14.64 2.44 8.84
CA GLU A 27 13.67 1.34 9.00
C GLU A 27 12.58 1.66 10.03
N ALA A 28 12.92 2.34 11.13
CA ALA A 28 11.97 2.77 12.15
C ALA A 28 10.86 3.68 11.58
N LYS A 29 11.24 4.70 10.80
CA LYS A 29 10.30 5.61 10.11
C LYS A 29 9.43 4.87 9.09
N LEU A 30 9.99 3.89 8.38
CA LEU A 30 9.24 3.03 7.47
C LEU A 30 8.21 2.18 8.25
N LYS A 31 8.61 1.56 9.37
CA LYS A 31 7.71 0.77 10.24
C LYS A 31 6.61 1.61 10.87
N GLU A 32 6.91 2.85 11.26
CA GLU A 32 5.90 3.80 11.73
C GLU A 32 4.97 4.28 10.62
N GLY A 33 5.36 4.06 9.36
CA GLY A 33 4.61 4.36 8.16
C GLY A 33 4.25 5.85 8.03
N VAL A 34 5.18 6.69 8.46
CA VAL A 34 5.10 8.15 8.32
C VAL A 34 5.66 8.52 6.96
N TYR A 35 4.75 8.71 6.00
CA TYR A 35 5.08 9.08 4.63
C TYR A 35 4.45 10.44 4.31
N VAL A 36 5.20 11.32 3.66
CA VAL A 36 4.64 12.57 3.16
C VAL A 36 3.92 12.35 1.84
N ARG A 37 3.09 13.31 1.42
CA ARG A 37 2.31 13.22 0.17
C ARG A 37 3.16 12.87 -1.07
N PRO A 38 4.38 13.42 -1.26
CA PRO A 38 5.27 12.99 -2.34
C PRO A 38 5.65 11.50 -2.29
N ASP A 39 5.98 10.99 -1.10
CA ASP A 39 6.36 9.59 -0.91
C ASP A 39 5.21 8.64 -1.26
N ILE A 40 4.00 8.96 -0.79
CA ILE A 40 2.79 8.19 -1.11
C ILE A 40 2.56 8.18 -2.63
N ARG A 41 2.74 9.32 -3.31
CA ARG A 41 2.63 9.40 -4.78
C ARG A 41 3.72 8.59 -5.50
N LYS A 42 4.95 8.57 -4.97
CA LYS A 42 6.06 7.77 -5.53
C LYS A 42 5.74 6.27 -5.41
N MET A 43 5.26 5.86 -4.24
CA MET A 43 4.87 4.49 -3.95
C MET A 43 3.68 4.02 -4.82
N MET A 44 2.70 4.90 -5.05
CA MET A 44 1.53 4.64 -5.91
C MET A 44 1.85 4.52 -7.41
N LYS A 45 3.00 5.03 -7.86
CA LYS A 45 3.44 4.96 -9.26
C LYS A 45 4.36 3.77 -9.56
N GLY A 46 4.86 3.09 -8.53
CA GLY A 46 5.80 2.00 -8.71
C GLY A 46 5.08 0.72 -9.09
N ASP A 47 4.98 0.42 -10.39
CA ASP A 47 4.41 -0.85 -10.87
C ASP A 47 5.21 -2.06 -10.36
N ASN A 48 6.51 -1.86 -10.10
CA ASN A 48 7.41 -2.87 -9.52
C ASN A 48 7.08 -3.23 -8.07
N PHE A 49 6.23 -2.45 -7.38
CA PHE A 49 5.89 -2.74 -6.00
C PHE A 49 4.92 -3.92 -5.90
N GLU A 50 3.99 -4.03 -6.84
CA GLU A 50 2.98 -5.10 -6.88
C GLU A 50 3.59 -6.47 -7.20
N THR A 51 4.69 -6.49 -7.95
CA THR A 51 5.38 -7.74 -8.29
C THR A 51 6.15 -8.33 -7.11
N LYS A 52 6.44 -7.52 -6.07
CA LYS A 52 7.11 -7.93 -4.82
C LYS A 52 6.14 -8.33 -3.70
N MET A 53 4.84 -8.27 -3.96
CA MET A 53 3.81 -8.64 -3.00
C MET A 53 3.31 -10.06 -3.22
N GLU A 54 3.04 -10.76 -2.12
CA GLU A 54 2.24 -11.97 -2.14
C GLU A 54 0.78 -11.68 -2.56
N THR A 55 0.04 -12.72 -2.93
CA THR A 55 -1.33 -12.59 -3.47
C THR A 55 -2.28 -11.84 -2.53
N ASN A 56 -2.19 -12.07 -1.22
CA ASN A 56 -2.97 -11.40 -0.18
C ASN A 56 -2.55 -9.93 0.00
N GLU A 57 -1.25 -9.66 0.04
CA GLU A 57 -0.68 -8.31 0.15
C GLU A 57 -1.05 -7.46 -1.07
N ARG A 58 -0.99 -8.05 -2.27
CA ARG A 58 -1.37 -7.40 -3.53
C ARG A 58 -2.84 -7.00 -3.52
N LYS A 59 -3.74 -7.90 -3.09
CA LYS A 59 -5.17 -7.59 -2.95
C LYS A 59 -5.40 -6.44 -1.96
N ALA A 60 -4.76 -6.49 -0.80
CA ALA A 60 -4.84 -5.42 0.18
C ALA A 60 -4.29 -4.08 -0.36
N TRP A 61 -3.20 -4.13 -1.16
CA TRP A 61 -2.63 -2.97 -1.82
C TRP A 61 -3.54 -2.39 -2.89
N GLU A 62 -4.15 -3.21 -3.74
CA GLU A 62 -5.13 -2.76 -4.73
C GLU A 62 -6.33 -2.06 -4.10
N SER A 63 -6.90 -2.65 -3.04
CA SER A 63 -7.97 -2.00 -2.27
C SER A 63 -7.52 -0.68 -1.65
N PHE A 64 -6.30 -0.63 -1.14
CA PHE A 64 -5.72 0.59 -0.59
C PHE A 64 -5.46 1.67 -1.65
N LYS A 65 -4.96 1.28 -2.83
CA LYS A 65 -4.82 2.17 -4.00
C LYS A 65 -6.17 2.79 -4.33
N LEU A 66 -7.22 1.98 -4.44
CA LEU A 66 -8.58 2.41 -4.75
C LEU A 66 -9.13 3.43 -3.74
N ALA A 67 -8.93 3.18 -2.44
CA ALA A 67 -9.33 4.09 -1.37
C ALA A 67 -8.58 5.43 -1.44
N ILE A 68 -7.30 5.43 -1.85
CA ILE A 68 -6.53 6.66 -2.01
C ILE A 68 -6.87 7.40 -3.31
N THR A 69 -7.09 6.71 -4.42
CA THR A 69 -7.50 7.36 -5.68
C THR A 69 -8.89 7.98 -5.57
N SER A 70 -9.82 7.35 -4.86
CA SER A 70 -11.13 7.93 -4.57
C SER A 70 -11.01 9.18 -3.69
N PHE A 71 -10.18 9.14 -2.64
CA PHE A 71 -9.90 10.30 -1.79
C PHE A 71 -9.21 11.45 -2.55
N LEU A 72 -8.32 11.14 -3.50
CA LEU A 72 -7.60 12.13 -4.32
C LEU A 72 -8.41 12.63 -5.53
N GLY A 73 -9.68 12.23 -5.67
CA GLY A 73 -10.59 12.72 -6.72
C GLY A 73 -10.22 12.29 -8.14
N LYS A 74 -9.36 11.28 -8.31
CA LYS A 74 -9.04 10.76 -9.66
C LYS A 74 -10.12 9.77 -10.08
N LYS A 75 -10.66 9.91 -11.29
CA LYS A 75 -11.63 8.96 -11.87
C LYS A 75 -10.97 7.58 -11.99
N VAL A 76 -11.42 6.62 -11.18
CA VAL A 76 -11.04 5.22 -11.31
C VAL A 76 -11.81 4.56 -12.47
N PRO A 77 -11.17 3.74 -13.32
CA PRO A 77 -11.87 2.90 -14.30
C PRO A 77 -12.85 1.96 -13.61
N LYS A 78 -14.07 1.83 -14.16
CA LYS A 78 -15.21 1.12 -13.56
C LYS A 78 -15.04 -0.40 -13.35
N GLN A 79 -13.94 -1.03 -13.78
CA GLN A 79 -13.83 -2.49 -13.83
C GLN A 79 -13.48 -3.19 -12.51
N GLN A 80 -13.09 -2.47 -11.45
CA GLN A 80 -12.50 -3.06 -10.24
C GLN A 80 -13.41 -3.04 -8.99
N ARG A 81 -14.74 -2.97 -9.18
CA ARG A 81 -15.73 -2.94 -8.09
C ARG A 81 -16.40 -4.29 -7.82
N ARG A 82 -15.65 -5.39 -7.67
CA ARG A 82 -16.27 -6.71 -7.43
C ARG A 82 -16.02 -7.39 -6.08
N ASP A 83 -15.13 -6.86 -5.22
CA ASP A 83 -14.80 -7.54 -3.96
C ASP A 83 -15.08 -6.74 -2.67
N ASP A 84 -15.81 -5.63 -2.75
CA ASP A 84 -16.07 -4.71 -1.63
C ASP A 84 -16.91 -5.30 -0.46
N LYS A 85 -17.44 -6.53 -0.58
CA LYS A 85 -18.37 -7.08 0.42
C LYS A 85 -17.70 -7.69 1.66
N LYS A 86 -16.38 -7.93 1.68
CA LYS A 86 -15.73 -8.68 2.78
C LYS A 86 -14.97 -7.84 3.81
N PHE A 87 -14.88 -6.52 3.64
CA PHE A 87 -14.08 -5.68 4.53
C PHE A 87 -14.78 -5.29 5.85
N GLN A 88 -16.07 -5.63 6.02
CA GLN A 88 -16.82 -5.34 7.26
C GLN A 88 -16.60 -6.36 8.37
N ASP A 89 -15.98 -7.52 8.09
CA ASP A 89 -15.83 -8.60 9.07
C ASP A 89 -14.45 -8.62 9.77
N PHE A 90 -13.52 -7.75 9.37
CA PHE A 90 -12.24 -7.59 10.09
C PHE A 90 -12.43 -6.63 11.27
N LYS A 91 -13.02 -7.15 12.34
CA LYS A 91 -13.09 -6.48 13.64
C LYS A 91 -11.68 -6.48 14.25
N LEU A 92 -11.21 -5.28 14.59
CA LEU A 92 -9.95 -4.97 15.28
C LEU A 92 -9.89 -5.64 16.66
#